data_AF-A0AAI8HQ90-F1
#
_entry.id   AF-A0AAI8HQ90-F1
#
_cell.length_a   1.000
_cell.length_b   1.000
_cell.length_c   1.000
_cell.angle_alpha   90.00
_cell.angle_beta   90.00
_cell.angle_gamma   90.00
#
_symmetry.space_group_name_H-M   'P 1'
#
loop_
_entity.id
_entity.type
_entity.pdbx_description
1 polymer ?
#
loop_
_entity_poly.entity_id
_entity_poly.type
_entity_poly.pdbx_seq_one_letter_code
_entity_poly.pdbx_strand_id
1 'polypeptide(L)'
;MDKEKLRYAIAKEIYEGNTPLTEKDFEVSEDQFDEAVNFLKREEYLIGVFYSDNRPHLYKIGPELTEKGENFLKENGAWYKTYKTIKEIRDWIK
;
A
#
# COMPACT_ATOMS: atom_id res chain seq x y z
N MET A 1 -3.20 12.92 7.59
CA MET A 1 -2.90 11.72 6.80
C MET A 1 -2.41 12.13 5.43
N ASP A 2 -1.18 11.78 5.15
CA ASP A 2 -0.51 11.99 3.88
C ASP A 2 -0.85 10.85 2.90
N LYS A 3 -1.46 11.21 1.75
CA LYS A 3 -1.90 10.24 0.74
C LYS A 3 -0.73 9.57 0.02
N GLU A 4 0.38 10.27 -0.19
CA GLU A 4 1.55 9.72 -0.87
C GLU A 4 2.25 8.71 0.03
N LYS A 5 2.39 9.03 1.32
CA LYS A 5 2.93 8.09 2.30
C LYS A 5 2.06 6.86 2.49
N LEU A 6 0.73 6.98 2.49
CA LEU A 6 -0.17 5.82 2.55
C LEU A 6 0.03 4.90 1.34
N ARG A 7 0.07 5.46 0.13
CA ARG A 7 0.34 4.69 -1.11
C ARG A 7 1.70 4.02 -1.08
N TYR A 8 2.73 4.74 -0.66
CA TYR A 8 4.07 4.20 -0.48
C TYR A 8 4.07 3.05 0.54
N ALA A 9 3.40 3.23 1.67
CA ALA A 9 3.35 2.23 2.72
C ALA A 9 2.69 0.94 2.24
N ILE A 10 1.52 1.05 1.60
CA ILE A 10 0.83 -0.10 0.99
C ILE A 10 1.73 -0.82 -0.02
N ALA A 11 2.35 -0.07 -0.94
CA ALA A 11 3.23 -0.64 -1.95
C ALA A 11 4.43 -1.38 -1.33
N LYS A 12 5.07 -0.81 -0.30
CA LYS A 12 6.19 -1.43 0.41
C LYS A 12 5.77 -2.71 1.15
N GLU A 13 4.64 -2.69 1.86
CA GLU A 13 4.16 -3.89 2.57
C GLU A 13 3.83 -5.04 1.60
N ILE A 14 3.28 -4.73 0.42
CA ILE A 14 3.07 -5.73 -0.64
C ILE A 14 4.42 -6.28 -1.14
N TYR A 15 5.39 -5.40 -1.42
CA TYR A 15 6.73 -5.79 -1.86
C TYR A 15 7.45 -6.70 -0.86
N GLU A 16 7.27 -6.44 0.43
CA GLU A 16 7.86 -7.23 1.52
C GLU A 16 7.08 -8.52 1.82
N GLY A 17 5.95 -8.77 1.13
CA GLY A 17 5.13 -9.96 1.30
C GLY A 17 4.26 -9.94 2.57
N ASN A 18 4.05 -8.76 3.15
CA ASN A 18 3.30 -8.52 4.39
C ASN A 18 1.78 -8.43 4.15
N THR A 19 1.27 -9.11 3.12
CA THR A 19 -0.16 -9.30 2.91
C THR A 19 -0.70 -10.44 3.81
N PRO A 20 -2.02 -10.49 4.10
CA PRO A 20 -3.06 -9.53 3.70
C PRO A 20 -2.97 -8.19 4.44
N LEU A 21 -3.49 -7.13 3.82
CA LEU A 21 -3.48 -5.76 4.36
C LEU A 21 -4.90 -5.18 4.39
N THR A 22 -5.20 -4.41 5.41
CA THR A 22 -6.50 -3.75 5.63
C THR A 22 -6.32 -2.30 6.09
N GLU A 23 -7.39 -1.50 6.02
CA GLU A 23 -7.41 -0.12 6.52
C GLU A 23 -6.99 0.01 8.00
N LYS A 24 -7.24 -1.05 8.79
CA LYS A 24 -6.91 -1.12 10.23
C LYS A 24 -5.41 -1.21 10.49
N ASP A 25 -4.64 -1.79 9.59
CA ASP A 25 -3.19 -1.87 9.71
C ASP A 25 -2.57 -0.46 9.71
N PHE A 26 -3.17 0.44 8.92
CA PHE A 26 -2.77 1.82 8.75
C PHE A 26 -3.53 2.82 9.65
N GLU A 27 -4.54 2.39 10.41
CA GLU A 27 -5.45 3.27 11.16
C GLU A 27 -6.11 4.37 10.30
N VAL A 28 -6.50 4.01 9.07
CA VAL A 28 -7.19 4.91 8.14
C VAL A 28 -8.64 4.47 7.94
N SER A 29 -9.46 5.34 7.36
CA SER A 29 -10.81 4.96 6.94
C SER A 29 -10.78 4.03 5.73
N GLU A 30 -11.86 3.26 5.56
CA GLU A 30 -12.08 2.40 4.39
C GLU A 30 -11.92 3.18 3.08
N ASP A 31 -12.55 4.34 2.94
CA ASP A 31 -12.45 5.18 1.75
C ASP A 31 -11.02 5.62 1.43
N GLN A 32 -10.22 5.93 2.45
CA GLN A 32 -8.82 6.33 2.27
C GLN A 32 -7.95 5.16 1.80
N PHE A 33 -8.15 3.98 2.38
CA PHE A 33 -7.45 2.77 1.98
C PHE A 33 -7.85 2.36 0.55
N ASP A 34 -9.16 2.31 0.29
CA ASP A 34 -9.71 1.92 -0.99
C ASP A 34 -9.22 2.84 -2.12
N GLU A 35 -9.25 4.18 -1.93
CA GLU A 35 -8.73 5.11 -2.93
C GLU A 35 -7.21 4.97 -3.12
N ALA A 36 -6.44 4.68 -2.06
CA ALA A 36 -5.01 4.46 -2.19
C ALA A 36 -4.70 3.20 -3.02
N VAL A 37 -5.38 2.08 -2.74
CA VAL A 37 -5.23 0.83 -3.50
C VAL A 37 -5.71 1.00 -4.94
N ASN A 38 -6.87 1.63 -5.14
CA ASN A 38 -7.41 1.90 -6.47
C ASN A 38 -6.50 2.81 -7.29
N PHE A 39 -5.88 3.82 -6.68
CA PHE A 39 -4.88 4.66 -7.34
C PHE A 39 -3.67 3.83 -7.78
N LEU A 40 -3.09 3.04 -6.87
CA LEU A 40 -1.91 2.21 -7.18
C LEU A 40 -2.20 1.23 -8.32
N LYS A 41 -3.39 0.62 -8.33
CA LYS A 41 -3.83 -0.26 -9.40
C LYS A 41 -4.07 0.50 -10.71
N ARG A 42 -4.80 1.62 -10.68
CA ARG A 42 -5.16 2.42 -11.87
C ARG A 42 -3.92 2.96 -12.58
N GLU A 43 -2.91 3.37 -11.81
CA GLU A 43 -1.63 3.84 -12.32
C GLU A 43 -0.64 2.70 -12.56
N GLU A 44 -1.07 1.45 -12.52
CA GLU A 44 -0.27 0.26 -12.83
C GLU A 44 0.98 0.07 -11.95
N TYR A 45 1.00 0.61 -10.73
CA TYR A 45 2.03 0.29 -9.74
C TYR A 45 1.84 -1.10 -9.11
N LEU A 46 0.59 -1.57 -9.10
CA LEU A 46 0.13 -2.78 -8.43
C LEU A 46 -0.79 -3.56 -9.36
N ILE A 47 -0.65 -4.88 -9.39
CA ILE A 47 -1.53 -5.82 -10.09
C ILE A 47 -2.10 -6.88 -9.13
N GLY A 48 -3.07 -7.67 -9.60
CA GLY A 48 -3.62 -8.80 -8.82
C GLY A 48 -4.49 -8.40 -7.63
N VAL A 49 -4.99 -7.16 -7.59
CA VAL A 49 -5.98 -6.71 -6.60
C VAL A 49 -7.31 -7.41 -6.82
N PHE A 50 -7.82 -8.06 -5.78
CA PHE A 50 -9.15 -8.68 -5.80
C PHE A 50 -10.23 -7.66 -5.45
N TYR A 51 -11.45 -7.82 -5.97
CA TYR A 51 -12.58 -6.97 -5.62
C TYR A 51 -13.73 -7.82 -5.05
N SER A 52 -14.20 -7.45 -3.86
CA SER A 52 -15.41 -7.97 -3.22
C SER A 52 -16.19 -6.82 -2.62
N ASP A 53 -17.52 -6.90 -2.67
CA ASP A 53 -18.42 -5.87 -2.13
C ASP A 53 -18.11 -4.45 -2.65
N ASN A 54 -17.66 -4.39 -3.92
CA ASN A 54 -17.27 -3.18 -4.61
C ASN A 54 -16.03 -2.46 -4.03
N ARG A 55 -15.22 -3.17 -3.24
CA ARG A 55 -14.00 -2.65 -2.59
C ARG A 55 -12.77 -3.48 -2.97
N PRO A 56 -11.56 -2.90 -2.99
CA PRO A 56 -10.33 -3.64 -3.22
C PRO A 56 -9.90 -4.43 -1.98
N HIS A 57 -9.50 -5.68 -2.17
CA HIS A 57 -8.98 -6.58 -1.13
C HIS A 57 -7.56 -7.01 -1.48
N LEU A 58 -6.64 -6.80 -0.53
CA LEU A 58 -5.24 -7.23 -0.63
C LEU A 58 -5.05 -8.55 0.12
N TYR A 59 -5.32 -9.68 -0.54
CA TYR A 59 -5.15 -11.02 0.04
C TYR A 59 -3.68 -11.47 0.07
N LYS A 60 -3.44 -12.60 0.74
CA LYS A 60 -2.10 -13.19 0.86
C LYS A 60 -1.45 -13.52 -0.49
N ILE A 61 -2.26 -13.88 -1.47
CA ILE A 61 -1.85 -14.25 -2.83
C ILE A 61 -2.58 -13.33 -3.80
N GLY A 62 -1.88 -12.84 -4.82
CA GLY A 62 -2.44 -12.01 -5.89
C GLY A 62 -1.76 -10.65 -5.98
N PRO A 63 -1.78 -9.81 -4.93
CA PRO A 63 -1.18 -8.48 -4.97
C PRO A 63 0.33 -8.56 -5.20
N GLU A 64 0.78 -7.95 -6.30
CA GLU A 64 2.19 -7.88 -6.69
C GLU A 64 2.52 -6.49 -7.24
N LEU A 65 3.73 -6.00 -6.97
CA LEU A 65 4.21 -4.78 -7.62
C LEU A 65 4.60 -5.05 -9.06
N THR A 66 4.35 -4.08 -9.91
CA THR A 66 4.96 -4.02 -11.24
C THR A 66 6.35 -3.42 -11.16
N GLU A 67 7.11 -3.44 -12.25
CA GLU A 67 8.37 -2.70 -12.36
C GLU A 67 8.19 -1.21 -12.02
N LYS A 68 7.08 -0.60 -12.46
CA LYS A 68 6.73 0.79 -12.13
C LYS A 68 6.53 0.96 -10.62
N GLY A 69 5.86 0.00 -9.98
CA GLY A 69 5.70 -0.09 -8.52
C GLY A 69 7.03 -0.13 -7.78
N GLU A 70 7.95 -0.99 -8.22
CA GLU A 70 9.28 -1.09 -7.62
C GLU A 70 10.10 0.19 -7.80
N ASN A 71 10.03 0.83 -8.97
CA ASN A 71 10.73 2.08 -9.23
C ASN A 71 10.20 3.22 -8.36
N PHE A 72 8.88 3.28 -8.14
CA PHE A 72 8.27 4.20 -7.19
C PHE A 72 8.84 4.04 -5.76
N LEU A 73 9.09 2.80 -5.31
CA LEU A 73 9.75 2.56 -4.02
C LEU A 73 11.21 3.05 -4.01
N LYS A 74 11.97 2.80 -5.09
CA LYS A 74 13.38 3.19 -5.20
C LYS A 74 13.56 4.71 -5.22
N GLU A 75 12.74 5.42 -5.98
CA GLU A 75 12.75 6.89 -6.09
C GLU A 75 12.45 7.55 -4.74
N ASN A 76 11.58 6.93 -3.93
CA ASN A 76 11.25 7.38 -2.59
C ASN A 76 12.07 6.66 -1.50
N GLY A 77 13.25 6.13 -1.83
CA GLY A 77 14.05 5.26 -0.96
C GLY A 77 14.46 5.87 0.39
N ALA A 78 14.37 7.20 0.56
CA ALA A 78 14.50 7.84 1.87
C ALA A 78 13.44 7.35 2.88
N TRP A 79 12.22 7.08 2.39
CA TRP A 79 11.09 6.59 3.18
C TRP A 79 11.19 5.12 3.52
N TYR A 80 11.95 4.35 2.72
CA TYR A 80 12.16 2.92 2.95
C TYR A 80 12.70 2.64 4.35
N LYS A 81 13.57 3.53 4.86
CA LYS A 81 14.23 3.41 6.16
C LYS A 81 13.47 4.07 7.31
N THR A 82 12.40 4.82 7.01
CA THR A 82 11.72 5.66 8.02
C THR A 82 10.86 4.85 8.98
N TYR A 83 10.37 3.71 8.54
CA TYR A 83 9.66 2.76 9.39
C TYR A 83 10.13 1.32 9.09
N LYS A 84 10.15 0.50 10.12
CA LYS A 84 10.53 -0.92 10.09
C LYS A 84 9.38 -1.86 10.39
N THR A 85 8.29 -1.35 10.97
CA THR A 85 7.12 -2.15 11.33
C THR A 85 5.82 -1.44 10.96
N ILE A 86 4.75 -2.22 10.74
CA ILE A 86 3.40 -1.69 10.47
C ILE A 86 2.93 -0.71 11.56
N LYS A 87 3.33 -0.90 12.82
CA LYS A 87 2.99 0.02 13.91
C LYS A 87 3.58 1.42 13.72
N GLU A 88 4.81 1.50 13.22
CA GLU A 88 5.50 2.77 12.97
C GLU A 88 4.94 3.48 11.72
N ILE A 89 4.32 2.75 10.79
CA ILE A 89 3.65 3.35 9.63
C ILE A 89 2.59 4.35 10.07
N ARG A 90 1.80 4.01 11.08
CA ARG A 90 0.65 4.82 11.56
C ARG A 90 1.07 6.23 11.95
N ASP A 91 2.17 6.36 12.70
CA ASP A 91 2.69 7.65 13.13
C ASP A 91 3.36 8.39 11.98
N TRP A 92 3.95 7.66 11.04
CA TRP A 92 4.63 8.24 9.89
C TRP A 92 3.69 8.81 8.83
N ILE A 93 2.53 8.17 8.60
CA ILE A 93 1.54 8.60 7.61
C ILE A 93 0.56 9.67 8.11
N LYS A 94 0.48 9.89 9.43
CA LYS A 94 -0.38 10.93 10.03
C LYS A 94 0.04 12.31 9.54
#